data_AF-A0A133ZEB4-F1
#
_entry.id   AF-A0A133ZEB4-F1
#
_cell.length_a   1.000
_cell.length_b   1.000
_cell.length_c   1.000
_cell.angle_alpha   90.00
_cell.angle_beta   90.00
_cell.angle_gamma   90.00
#
_symmetry.space_group_name_H-M   'P 1'
#
loop_
_entity.id
_entity.type
_entity.pdbx_description
1 polymer ?
#
loop_
_entity_poly.entity_id
_entity_poly.type
_entity_poly.pdbx_seq_one_letter_code
_entity_poly.pdbx_strand_id
1 'polypeptide(L)'
;MKEKPSQGLLNLTRRVLERSFSDYTLDQLTADHMEVLSGIVFHHMLNLPMAECDVLTSAFGVGTHEIETLEVIGKELGMTASETEEFAAEAFQHLVDASWIDILKTLIDIRNDKEQS
;
A
#
# COMPACT_ATOMS: atom_id res chain seq x y z
N MET A 1 -19.12 12.55 -4.51
CA MET A 1 -19.06 11.08 -4.35
C MET A 1 -17.65 10.75 -3.91
N LYS A 2 -17.45 9.98 -2.85
CA LYS A 2 -16.13 9.39 -2.58
C LYS A 2 -15.93 8.33 -3.66
N GLU A 3 -14.96 8.52 -4.54
CA GLU A 3 -14.58 7.47 -5.50
C GLU A 3 -14.04 6.29 -4.71
N LYS A 4 -14.44 5.08 -5.09
CA LYS A 4 -13.93 3.87 -4.45
C LYS A 4 -12.43 3.74 -4.79
N PRO A 5 -11.60 3.25 -3.85
CA PRO A 5 -10.19 3.03 -4.11
C PRO A 5 -10.00 2.07 -5.29
N SER A 6 -8.97 2.31 -6.10
CA SER A 6 -8.62 1.41 -7.20
C SER A 6 -8.21 0.03 -6.68
N GLN A 7 -8.40 -1.01 -7.49
CA GLN A 7 -7.99 -2.37 -7.10
C GLN A 7 -6.49 -2.47 -6.82
N GLY A 8 -5.68 -1.72 -7.57
CA GLY A 8 -4.23 -1.63 -7.33
C GLY A 8 -3.91 -1.05 -5.95
N LEU A 9 -4.61 0.01 -5.55
CA LEU A 9 -4.43 0.60 -4.21
C LEU A 9 -4.87 -0.36 -3.11
N LEU A 10 -5.97 -1.10 -3.30
CA LEU A 10 -6.41 -2.12 -2.34
C LEU A 10 -5.38 -3.25 -2.21
N ASN A 11 -4.77 -3.70 -3.32
CA ASN A 11 -3.72 -4.72 -3.32
C ASN A 11 -2.46 -4.24 -2.59
N LEU A 12 -2.01 -3.01 -2.85
CA LEU A 12 -0.88 -2.40 -2.15
C LEU A 12 -1.17 -2.29 -0.64
N THR A 13 -2.37 -1.81 -0.28
CA THR A 13 -2.81 -1.70 1.10
C THR A 13 -2.79 -3.05 1.80
N ARG A 14 -3.30 -4.10 1.14
CA ARG A 14 -3.27 -5.46 1.68
C ARG A 14 -1.84 -5.94 1.95
N ARG A 15 -0.90 -5.69 1.02
CA ARG A 15 0.52 -6.06 1.21
C ARG A 15 1.17 -5.32 2.37
N VAL A 16 0.93 -4.01 2.52
CA VAL A 16 1.43 -3.22 3.66
C VAL A 16 0.92 -3.80 4.98
N LEU A 17 -0.36 -4.17 5.02
CA LEU A 17 -0.99 -4.77 6.19
C LEU A 17 -0.42 -6.17 6.51
N GLU A 18 -0.26 -7.04 5.51
CA GLU A 18 0.34 -8.38 5.66
C GLU A 18 1.80 -8.33 6.12
N ARG A 19 2.54 -7.28 5.75
CA ARG A 19 3.89 -7.07 6.24
C ARG A 19 3.93 -6.74 7.73
N SER A 20 2.84 -6.18 8.24
CA SER A 20 2.79 -5.41 9.48
C SER A 20 2.00 -6.10 10.60
N PHE A 21 1.00 -6.89 10.25
CA PHE A 21 0.02 -7.44 11.19
C PHE A 21 -0.24 -8.92 10.91
N SER A 22 -0.78 -9.63 11.92
CA SER A 22 -1.13 -11.04 11.80
C SER A 22 -2.38 -11.28 10.95
N ASP A 23 -2.47 -12.43 10.29
CA ASP A 23 -3.63 -12.84 9.47
C ASP A 23 -4.96 -12.74 10.23
N TYR A 24 -4.98 -13.14 11.51
CA TYR A 24 -6.16 -13.01 12.36
C TYR A 24 -6.69 -11.58 12.46
N THR A 25 -5.80 -10.58 12.49
CA THR A 25 -6.19 -9.16 12.51
C THR A 25 -6.79 -8.75 11.16
N LEU A 26 -6.21 -9.25 10.06
CA LEU A 26 -6.63 -8.89 8.70
C LEU A 26 -7.95 -9.54 8.29
N ASP A 27 -8.23 -10.75 8.77
CA ASP A 27 -9.47 -11.49 8.50
C ASP A 27 -10.71 -10.82 9.11
N GLN A 28 -10.51 -9.91 10.06
CA GLN A 28 -11.58 -9.14 10.68
C GLN A 28 -11.92 -7.83 9.96
N LEU A 29 -11.19 -7.48 8.90
CA LEU A 29 -11.40 -6.24 8.15
C LEU A 29 -12.53 -6.39 7.14
N THR A 30 -13.45 -5.42 7.13
CA THR A 30 -14.52 -5.32 6.14
C THR A 30 -14.04 -4.52 4.92
N ALA A 31 -14.85 -4.48 3.87
CA ALA A 31 -14.57 -3.62 2.71
C ALA A 31 -14.46 -2.13 3.10
N ASP A 32 -15.30 -1.66 4.02
CA ASP A 32 -15.28 -0.28 4.49
C ASP A 32 -14.01 0.02 5.30
N HIS A 33 -13.55 -0.92 6.13
CA HIS A 33 -12.26 -0.77 6.83
C HIS A 33 -11.09 -0.70 5.83
N MET A 34 -11.11 -1.55 4.80
CA MET A 34 -10.10 -1.52 3.75
C MET A 34 -10.13 -0.21 2.97
N GLU A 35 -11.30 0.40 2.73
CA GLU A 35 -11.39 1.72 2.12
C GLU A 35 -10.68 2.78 2.98
N VAL A 36 -10.95 2.82 4.28
CA VAL A 36 -10.29 3.78 5.20
C VAL A 36 -8.78 3.57 5.24
N LEU A 37 -8.33 2.33 5.42
CA LEU A 37 -6.91 1.99 5.48
C LEU A 37 -6.20 2.29 4.15
N SER A 38 -6.88 2.09 3.02
CA SER A 38 -6.33 2.42 1.71
C SER A 38 -6.13 3.92 1.49
N GLY A 39 -6.99 4.76 2.10
CA GLY A 39 -6.81 6.21 2.11
C GLY A 39 -5.54 6.63 2.87
N ILE A 40 -5.23 5.95 3.98
CA ILE A 40 -4.01 6.18 4.76
C ILE A 40 -2.77 5.77 3.94
N VAL A 41 -2.78 4.57 3.36
CA VAL A 41 -1.66 4.08 2.52
C VAL A 41 -1.43 5.00 1.32
N PHE A 42 -2.51 5.43 0.65
CA PHE A 42 -2.39 6.35 -0.48
C PHE A 42 -1.80 7.70 -0.06
N HIS A 43 -2.25 8.26 1.07
CA HIS A 43 -1.71 9.52 1.58
C HIS A 43 -0.20 9.44 1.83
N HIS A 44 0.27 8.36 2.46
CA HIS A 44 1.69 8.15 2.73
C HIS A 44 2.50 7.87 1.46
N MET A 45 1.94 7.11 0.52
CA MET A 45 2.57 6.85 -0.78
C MET A 45 2.84 8.15 -1.56
N LEU A 46 1.90 9.09 -1.55
CA LEU A 46 2.07 10.41 -2.20
C LEU A 46 3.16 11.29 -1.56
N ASN A 47 3.59 10.98 -0.33
CA ASN A 47 4.65 11.70 0.37
C ASN A 47 6.03 11.06 0.19
N LEU A 48 6.12 9.90 -0.47
CA LEU A 48 7.40 9.28 -0.82
C LEU A 48 8.14 10.10 -1.90
N PRO A 49 9.46 9.91 -2.04
CA PRO A 49 10.16 10.39 -3.22
C PRO A 49 9.47 9.94 -4.50
N MET A 50 9.42 10.82 -5.52
CA MET A 50 8.63 10.58 -6.74
C MET A 50 8.95 9.23 -7.40
N ALA A 51 10.23 8.85 -7.50
CA ALA A 51 10.64 7.57 -8.07
C ALA A 51 10.13 6.35 -7.26
N GLU A 52 10.06 6.46 -5.93
CA GLU A 52 9.50 5.41 -5.06
C GLU A 52 7.97 5.33 -5.19
N CYS A 53 7.30 6.49 -5.32
CA CYS A 53 5.88 6.51 -5.64
C CYS A 53 5.62 5.86 -7.00
N ASP A 54 6.40 6.22 -8.02
CA ASP A 54 6.25 5.72 -9.39
C ASP A 54 6.43 4.20 -9.45
N VAL A 55 7.51 3.64 -8.88
CA VAL A 55 7.76 2.19 -8.86
C VAL A 55 6.62 1.43 -8.18
N LEU A 56 6.07 1.94 -7.07
CA LEU A 56 4.95 1.32 -6.36
C LEU A 56 3.65 1.45 -7.14
N THR A 57 3.39 2.59 -7.78
CA THR A 57 2.17 2.78 -8.58
C THR A 57 2.15 1.85 -9.79
N SER A 58 3.27 1.72 -10.52
CA SER A 58 3.40 0.81 -11.66
C SER A 58 3.35 -0.66 -11.24
N ALA A 59 4.09 -1.05 -10.20
CA ALA A 59 4.15 -2.44 -9.74
C ALA A 59 2.82 -2.96 -9.17
N PHE A 60 1.93 -2.06 -8.72
CA PHE A 60 0.62 -2.42 -8.17
C PHE A 60 -0.55 -1.98 -9.05
N GLY A 61 -0.32 -1.28 -10.16
CA GLY A 61 -1.37 -0.74 -11.03
C GLY A 61 -2.25 0.31 -10.35
N VAL A 62 -1.67 1.13 -9.48
CA VAL A 62 -2.37 2.20 -8.77
C VAL A 62 -2.64 3.34 -9.74
N GLY A 63 -3.91 3.56 -10.09
CA GLY A 63 -4.35 4.65 -10.96
C GLY A 63 -4.37 4.32 -12.46
N THR A 64 -3.56 3.37 -12.91
CA THR A 64 -3.46 2.97 -14.33
C THR A 64 -4.17 1.65 -14.66
N HIS A 65 -4.63 0.88 -13.65
CA HIS A 65 -5.23 -0.46 -13.77
C HIS A 65 -4.33 -1.55 -14.39
N GLU A 66 -3.22 -1.18 -15.01
CA GLU A 66 -2.22 -2.10 -15.57
C GLU A 66 -1.07 -2.26 -14.58
N ILE A 67 -0.77 -3.53 -14.24
CA ILE A 67 0.38 -3.89 -13.43
C ILE A 67 1.56 -4.12 -14.35
N GLU A 68 2.65 -3.41 -14.11
CA GLU A 68 3.90 -3.59 -14.84
C GLU A 68 4.84 -4.56 -14.12
N THR A 69 5.68 -5.24 -14.89
CA THR A 69 6.73 -6.07 -14.32
C THR A 69 7.92 -5.20 -13.90
N LEU A 70 8.68 -5.65 -12.90
CA LEU A 70 9.91 -4.95 -12.48
C LEU A 70 10.93 -4.82 -13.62
N GLU A 71 10.90 -5.72 -14.61
CA GLU A 71 11.74 -5.60 -15.81
C GLU A 71 11.37 -4.38 -16.67
N VAL A 72 10.06 -4.13 -16.86
CA VAL A 72 9.56 -2.97 -17.62
C VAL A 72 9.89 -1.69 -16.85
N ILE A 73 9.56 -1.65 -15.57
CA ILE A 73 9.81 -0.49 -14.70
C ILE A 73 11.31 -0.17 -14.64
N GLY A 74 12.15 -1.19 -14.45
CA GLY A 74 13.60 -1.03 -14.40
C GLY A 74 14.17 -0.43 -15.67
N LYS A 75 13.67 -0.85 -16.84
CA LYS A 75 14.08 -0.29 -18.13
C LYS A 75 13.75 1.21 -18.23
N GLU A 76 12.60 1.64 -17.71
CA GLU A 76 12.18 3.05 -17.71
C GLU A 76 13.02 3.89 -16.75
N LEU A 77 13.41 3.31 -15.62
CA LEU A 77 14.29 3.94 -14.62
C LEU A 77 15.78 3.85 -14.98
N GLY A 78 16.15 3.12 -16.03
CA GLY A 78 17.53 2.89 -16.42
C GLY A 78 18.31 1.99 -15.45
N MET A 79 17.60 1.13 -14.73
CA MET A 79 18.11 0.20 -13.73
C MET A 79 18.15 -1.23 -14.28
N THR A 80 19.03 -2.07 -13.74
CA THR A 80 19.01 -3.51 -13.95
C THR A 80 17.84 -4.16 -13.18
N ALA A 81 17.49 -5.40 -13.51
CA ALA A 81 16.44 -6.13 -12.80
C ALA A 81 16.72 -6.24 -11.29
N SER A 82 17.97 -6.54 -10.90
CA SER A 82 18.36 -6.66 -9.49
C SER A 82 18.27 -5.31 -8.75
N GLU A 83 18.72 -4.22 -9.38
CA GLU A 83 18.62 -2.88 -8.80
C GLU A 83 17.16 -2.44 -8.66
N THR A 84 16.31 -2.82 -9.61
CA THR A 84 14.88 -2.49 -9.56
C THR A 84 14.15 -3.30 -8.48
N GLU A 85 14.51 -4.57 -8.30
CA GLU A 85 14.01 -5.40 -7.20
C GLU A 85 14.38 -4.82 -5.84
N GLU A 86 15.66 -4.45 -5.65
CA GLU A 86 16.13 -3.82 -4.41
C GLU A 86 15.44 -2.47 -4.18
N PHE A 87 15.37 -1.62 -5.20
CA PHE A 87 14.71 -0.32 -5.12
C PHE A 87 13.21 -0.42 -4.80
N ALA A 88 12.49 -1.35 -5.44
CA ALA A 88 11.07 -1.57 -5.17
C ALA A 88 10.85 -2.10 -3.74
N ALA A 89 11.74 -2.95 -3.24
CA ALA A 89 11.68 -3.45 -1.87
C ALA A 89 11.94 -2.33 -0.84
N GLU A 90 12.91 -1.45 -1.09
CA GLU A 90 13.19 -0.28 -0.26
C GLU A 90 12.01 0.70 -0.26
N ALA A 91 11.48 1.05 -1.43
CA ALA A 91 10.29 1.89 -1.56
C ALA A 91 9.09 1.32 -0.78
N PHE A 92 8.86 0.01 -0.88
CA PHE A 92 7.81 -0.66 -0.13
C PHE A 92 8.05 -0.61 1.39
N GLN A 93 9.29 -0.80 1.84
CA GLN A 93 9.63 -0.71 3.26
C GLN A 93 9.47 0.72 3.79
N HIS A 94 9.87 1.74 3.02
CA HIS A 94 9.62 3.15 3.37
C HIS A 94 8.13 3.45 3.51
N LEU A 95 7.28 2.92 2.63
CA LEU A 95 5.83 3.06 2.75
C LEU A 95 5.28 2.41 4.01
N VAL A 96 5.74 1.20 4.33
CA VAL A 96 5.35 0.47 5.55
C VAL A 96 5.71 1.31 6.78
N ASP A 97 6.94 1.79 6.85
CA ASP A 97 7.43 2.55 7.99
C ASP A 97 6.70 3.90 8.14
N ALA A 98 6.45 4.60 7.03
CA ALA A 98 5.74 5.88 7.02
C ALA A 98 4.27 5.74 7.46
N SER A 99 3.60 4.67 7.04
CA SER A 99 2.17 4.47 7.30
C SER A 99 1.85 3.74 8.60
N TRP A 100 2.84 3.07 9.21
CA TRP A 100 2.66 2.16 10.34
C TRP A 100 1.83 2.74 11.49
N ILE A 101 2.19 3.93 11.97
CA ILE A 101 1.58 4.52 13.17
C ILE A 101 0.10 4.83 12.94
N ASP A 102 -0.24 5.38 11.77
CA ASP A 102 -1.60 5.78 11.46
C ASP A 102 -2.49 4.56 11.22
N ILE A 103 -1.96 3.55 10.52
CA ILE A 103 -2.65 2.26 10.36
C ILE A 103 -2.93 1.62 11.73
N LEU A 104 -1.93 1.57 12.62
CA LEU A 104 -2.10 0.97 13.95
C LEU A 104 -3.19 1.68 14.75
N LYS A 105 -3.21 3.02 14.75
CA LYS A 105 -4.26 3.82 15.42
C LYS A 105 -5.63 3.47 14.87
N THR A 106 -5.79 3.49 13.54
CA THR A 106 -7.07 3.17 12.89
C THR A 106 -7.53 1.74 13.19
N LEU A 107 -6.62 0.76 13.24
CA LEU A 107 -6.96 -0.62 13.61
C LEU A 107 -7.43 -0.72 15.07
N ILE A 108 -6.83 0.04 15.99
CA ILE A 108 -7.29 0.11 17.39
C ILE A 108 -8.70 0.71 17.46
N ASP A 109 -8.96 1.80 16.74
CA ASP A 109 -10.26 2.45 16.70
C ASP A 109 -11.35 1.51 16.15
N ILE A 110 -11.06 0.82 15.03
CA ILE A 110 -11.96 -0.20 14.45
C ILE A 110 -12.30 -1.30 15.46
N ARG A 111 -11.31 -1.75 16.25
CA ARG A 111 -11.55 -2.78 17.27
C ARG A 111 -12.42 -2.26 18.41
N ASN A 112 -12.16 -1.04 18.88
CA ASN A 112 -12.91 -0.45 19.99
C ASN A 112 -14.38 -0.20 19.61
N ASP A 113 -14.65 0.19 18.37
CA ASP A 113 -16.02 0.39 17.86
C ASP A 113 -16.82 -0.92 17.81
N LYS A 114 -16.15 -2.04 17.51
CA LYS A 114 -16.75 -3.38 17.53
C LYS A 114 -17.11 -3.85 18.95
N GLU A 115 -16.32 -3.49 19.96
CA GLU A 115 -16.56 -3.88 21.35
C GLU A 115 -17.71 -3.08 22.01
N GLN A 116 -18.08 -1.94 21.43
CA GLN A 116 -19.16 -1.07 21.94
C GLN A 116 -20.52 -1.29 21.25
N SER A 117 -20.56 -2.09 20.17
CA SER A 117 -21.76 -2.41 19.39
C SER A 117 -22.36 -3.75 19.79
#